data_AF-A0A945DWZ8-F1
#
_entry.id   AF-A0A945DWZ8-F1
#
_cell.length_a   1.000
_cell.length_b   1.000
_cell.length_c   1.000
_cell.angle_alpha   90.00
_cell.angle_beta   90.00
_cell.angle_gamma   90.00
#
_symmetry.space_group_name_H-M   'P 1'
#
loop_
_entity.id
_entity.type
_entity.pdbx_description
1 polymer ?
#
loop_
_entity_poly.entity_id
_entity_poly.type
_entity_poly.pdbx_seq_one_letter_code
_entity_poly.pdbx_strand_id
1 'polypeptide(L)'
;MKHPLKALITGLFCAITIVAQEPDPKTGSLMGDIWTAARKGDLTALQQHIDARVDIDVRDEEHQSTPLHRAAYYGQVETVKWLVEKGADKNARNKDGNTPLDAAYARMESDEFDGDTQKAKREVGEYLDSIGAEKNEDPWFGLLCCFSCPALFIFGILYAAFTKPKPEEIPTPSKQIMVTTSPQIAGKKVVRTIGLVRGNTIRARHLGRDIMAGLRNLVGGEVTEYGKLLAESREQALDRMLVQADELGANAVIGLQFQTSVVMEGAAEMMAFGTAVVVQDT
;
A
#
# COMPACT_ATOMS: atom_id res chain seq x y z
N MET A 1 0.70 -67.37 -17.59
CA MET A 1 -0.01 -67.42 -16.29
C MET A 1 1.02 -67.49 -15.17
N LYS A 2 0.99 -66.49 -14.27
CA LYS A 2 1.52 -66.44 -12.89
C LYS A 2 3.05 -66.26 -12.69
N HIS A 3 3.42 -65.00 -12.43
CA HIS A 3 4.66 -64.46 -11.84
C HIS A 3 4.54 -64.41 -10.28
N PRO A 4 5.49 -63.83 -9.49
CA PRO A 4 6.94 -64.07 -9.32
C PRO A 4 7.38 -64.00 -7.82
N LEU A 5 8.65 -64.22 -7.43
CA LEU A 5 9.35 -63.38 -6.42
C LEU A 5 10.84 -63.75 -6.18
N LYS A 6 11.64 -62.68 -6.14
CA LYS A 6 12.87 -62.42 -5.34
C LYS A 6 14.17 -63.16 -5.68
N ALA A 7 14.93 -62.46 -6.52
CA ALA A 7 16.39 -62.51 -6.57
C ALA A 7 17.01 -61.51 -5.57
N LEU A 8 18.27 -61.81 -5.24
CA LEU A 8 19.12 -61.41 -4.13
C LEU A 8 20.27 -60.58 -4.70
N ILE A 9 20.54 -59.37 -4.20
CA ILE A 9 21.82 -58.67 -4.44
C ILE A 9 22.26 -57.88 -3.19
N THR A 10 23.53 -58.12 -2.90
CA THR A 10 24.51 -57.73 -1.90
C THR A 10 24.83 -56.22 -1.80
N GLY A 11 25.31 -55.77 -0.64
CA GLY A 11 26.04 -54.50 -0.45
C GLY A 11 25.91 -53.96 0.99
N LEU A 12 26.80 -54.31 1.93
CA LEU A 12 28.06 -53.62 2.28
C LEU A 12 27.85 -52.33 3.12
N PHE A 13 28.60 -52.27 4.23
CA PHE A 13 28.95 -51.13 5.10
C PHE A 13 28.24 -50.94 6.47
N CYS A 14 29.11 -51.00 7.48
CA CYS A 14 29.07 -50.34 8.79
C CYS A 14 27.95 -50.70 9.78
N ALA A 15 28.23 -51.73 10.57
CA ALA A 15 27.85 -51.77 11.97
C ALA A 15 28.60 -50.66 12.74
N ILE A 16 27.91 -49.54 13.02
CA ILE A 16 28.15 -48.76 14.23
C ILE A 16 26.85 -48.83 15.01
N THR A 17 26.99 -49.36 16.20
CA THR A 17 25.98 -49.63 17.21
C THR A 17 25.07 -48.43 17.40
N ILE A 18 23.82 -48.54 16.94
CA ILE A 18 22.74 -47.70 17.44
C ILE A 18 22.56 -48.14 18.89
N VAL A 19 23.11 -47.37 19.83
CA VAL A 19 22.54 -47.33 21.18
C VAL A 19 21.15 -46.76 21.00
N ALA A 20 20.16 -47.65 21.00
CA ALA A 20 18.80 -47.27 21.29
C ALA A 20 18.81 -46.70 22.72
N GLN A 21 18.81 -45.38 22.82
CA GLN A 21 18.40 -44.74 24.07
C GLN A 21 16.87 -44.73 24.01
N GLU A 22 16.26 -45.66 24.73
CA GLU A 22 14.82 -45.59 25.03
C GLU A 22 14.54 -44.27 25.77
N PRO A 23 13.38 -43.62 25.54
CA PRO A 23 13.03 -42.41 26.26
C PRO A 23 12.68 -42.80 27.70
N ASP A 24 13.56 -42.52 28.66
CA ASP A 24 13.23 -42.68 30.07
C ASP A 24 12.25 -41.58 30.51
N PRO A 25 11.02 -41.93 30.95
CA PRO A 25 10.03 -40.98 31.41
C PRO A 25 10.19 -40.75 32.92
N LYS A 26 9.98 -39.49 33.32
CA LYS A 26 9.98 -38.92 34.69
C LYS A 26 11.31 -38.29 35.11
N THR A 27 11.45 -37.00 34.80
CA THR A 27 12.29 -36.05 35.54
C THR A 27 11.79 -35.93 36.99
N GLY A 28 12.16 -36.91 37.82
CA GLY A 28 12.00 -36.83 39.26
C GLY A 28 13.02 -35.87 39.87
N SER A 29 12.52 -34.74 40.36
CA SER A 29 13.13 -33.85 41.38
C SER A 29 14.51 -33.23 41.06
N LEU A 30 14.58 -32.48 39.97
CA LEU A 30 15.27 -31.18 40.00
C LEU A 30 14.23 -30.12 40.42
N MET A 31 14.67 -28.98 40.95
CA MET A 31 13.82 -27.95 41.55
C MET A 31 12.83 -27.33 40.53
N GLY A 32 11.73 -28.03 40.24
CA GLY A 32 10.75 -27.68 39.19
C GLY A 32 11.29 -27.86 37.76
N ASP A 33 10.41 -27.81 36.76
CA ASP A 33 10.83 -27.90 35.36
C ASP A 33 11.51 -26.60 34.88
N ILE A 34 12.47 -26.71 33.96
CA ILE A 34 13.22 -25.57 33.38
C ILE A 34 12.31 -24.49 32.79
N TRP A 35 11.16 -24.85 32.21
CA TRP A 35 10.16 -23.89 31.72
C TRP A 35 9.48 -23.12 32.85
N THR A 36 9.27 -23.75 34.00
CA THR A 36 8.72 -23.08 35.18
C THR A 36 9.73 -22.10 35.77
N ALA A 37 11.03 -22.45 35.76
CA ALA A 37 12.10 -21.53 36.13
C ALA A 37 12.15 -20.33 35.17
N ALA A 38 12.09 -20.57 33.85
CA ALA A 38 12.05 -19.52 32.83
C ALA A 38 10.83 -18.61 32.95
N ARG A 39 9.64 -19.17 33.26
CA ARG A 39 8.42 -18.40 33.53
C ARG A 39 8.56 -17.46 34.74
N LYS A 40 9.18 -17.94 35.81
CA LYS A 40 9.34 -17.18 37.07
C LYS A 40 10.51 -16.20 37.04
N GLY A 41 11.40 -16.31 36.06
CA GLY A 41 12.65 -15.56 36.01
C GLY A 41 13.71 -16.06 37.01
N ASP A 42 13.64 -17.32 37.44
CA ASP A 42 14.58 -17.89 38.42
C ASP A 42 15.89 -18.33 37.72
N LEU A 43 16.83 -17.38 37.61
CA LEU A 43 18.16 -17.61 37.04
C LEU A 43 18.96 -18.67 37.81
N THR A 44 18.72 -18.83 39.12
CA THR A 44 19.45 -19.81 39.94
C THR A 44 19.02 -21.22 39.56
N ALA A 45 17.71 -21.44 39.47
CA ALA A 45 17.16 -22.70 38.99
C ALA A 45 17.59 -22.96 37.54
N LEU A 46 17.54 -21.96 36.65
CA LEU A 46 18.01 -22.13 35.26
C LEU A 46 19.49 -22.53 35.17
N GLN A 47 20.36 -21.88 35.95
CA GLN A 47 21.79 -22.23 35.99
C GLN A 47 22.00 -23.67 36.49
N GLN A 48 21.25 -24.12 37.50
CA GLN A 48 21.32 -25.50 37.98
C GLN A 48 20.91 -26.52 36.90
N HIS A 49 19.93 -26.20 36.06
CA HIS A 49 19.52 -27.07 34.96
C HIS A 49 20.61 -27.15 33.87
N ILE A 50 21.27 -26.02 33.56
CA ILE A 50 22.41 -26.02 32.64
C ILE A 50 23.60 -26.80 33.20
N ASP A 51 23.89 -26.68 34.50
CA ASP A 51 24.94 -27.44 35.18
C ASP A 51 24.63 -28.96 35.17
N ALA A 52 23.35 -29.32 35.25
CA ALA A 52 22.85 -30.68 35.07
C ALA A 52 22.86 -31.16 33.60
N ARG A 53 23.38 -30.34 32.66
CA ARG A 53 23.45 -30.61 31.22
C ARG A 53 22.09 -30.80 30.55
N VAL A 54 21.05 -30.14 31.07
CA VAL A 54 19.77 -30.03 30.37
C VAL A 54 19.96 -29.14 29.15
N ASP A 55 19.38 -29.56 28.02
CA ASP A 55 19.40 -28.78 26.79
C ASP A 55 18.65 -27.45 26.98
N ILE A 56 19.25 -26.36 26.52
CA ILE A 56 18.70 -25.00 26.67
C ILE A 56 17.47 -24.79 25.78
N ASP A 57 17.36 -25.53 24.67
CA ASP A 57 16.23 -25.45 23.73
C ASP A 57 15.22 -26.59 23.91
N VAL A 58 15.19 -27.19 25.10
CA VAL A 58 14.25 -28.26 25.42
C VAL A 58 12.80 -27.80 25.24
N ARG A 59 12.02 -28.61 24.52
CA ARG A 59 10.64 -28.28 24.14
C ARG A 59 9.65 -28.90 25.10
N ASP A 60 8.68 -28.11 25.57
CA ASP A 60 7.59 -28.65 26.37
C ASP A 60 6.68 -29.57 25.54
N GLU A 61 5.95 -30.46 26.22
CA GLU A 61 5.06 -31.41 25.54
C GLU A 61 3.79 -30.75 24.99
N GLU A 62 3.35 -29.66 25.63
CA GLU A 62 2.07 -29.01 25.36
C GLU A 62 2.10 -28.19 24.05
N HIS A 63 3.07 -27.30 23.94
CA HIS A 63 3.16 -26.30 22.87
C HIS A 63 4.45 -26.44 22.05
N GLN A 64 5.32 -27.40 22.36
CA GLN A 64 6.69 -27.46 21.83
C GLN A 64 7.47 -26.16 22.05
N SER A 65 7.18 -25.45 23.16
CA SER A 65 7.80 -24.18 23.48
C SER A 65 9.14 -24.40 24.19
N THR A 66 10.15 -23.60 23.83
CA THR A 66 11.45 -23.59 24.52
C THR A 66 11.39 -22.74 25.80
N PRO A 67 12.37 -22.83 26.71
CA PRO A 67 12.45 -21.94 27.88
C PRO A 67 12.44 -20.46 27.47
N LEU A 68 13.04 -20.12 26.33
CA LEU A 68 13.07 -18.77 25.77
C LEU A 68 11.67 -18.26 25.39
N HIS A 69 10.80 -19.11 24.83
CA HIS A 69 9.39 -18.74 24.56
C HIS A 69 8.65 -18.40 25.85
N ARG A 70 8.83 -19.20 26.90
CA ARG A 70 8.14 -18.98 28.19
C ARG A 70 8.67 -17.72 28.87
N ALA A 71 9.99 -17.51 28.91
CA ALA A 71 10.58 -16.28 29.43
C ALA A 71 10.06 -15.04 28.68
N ALA A 72 9.97 -15.11 27.35
CA ALA A 72 9.49 -14.01 26.54
C ALA A 72 8.00 -13.72 26.74
N TYR A 73 7.16 -14.74 26.79
CA TYR A 73 5.72 -14.62 27.01
C TYR A 73 5.36 -13.95 28.35
N TYR A 74 6.15 -14.19 29.40
CA TYR A 74 5.94 -13.61 30.73
C TYR A 74 6.76 -12.32 30.97
N GLY A 75 7.47 -11.81 29.96
CA GLY A 75 8.22 -10.56 30.07
C GLY A 75 9.44 -10.62 30.99
N GLN A 76 10.07 -11.79 31.16
CA GLN A 76 11.24 -11.96 32.03
C GLN A 76 12.52 -11.47 31.35
N VAL A 77 12.72 -10.15 31.32
CA VAL A 77 13.79 -9.45 30.58
C VAL A 77 15.18 -10.03 30.85
N GLU A 78 15.57 -10.16 32.12
CA GLU A 78 16.88 -10.63 32.54
C GLU A 78 17.10 -12.09 32.15
N THR A 79 16.03 -12.89 32.21
CA THR A 79 16.07 -14.30 31.83
C THR A 79 16.20 -14.47 30.32
N VAL A 80 15.51 -13.65 29.53
CA VAL A 80 15.65 -13.65 28.06
C VAL A 80 17.08 -13.30 27.66
N LYS A 81 17.64 -12.21 28.23
CA LYS A 81 19.04 -11.81 27.97
C LYS A 81 20.01 -12.93 28.33
N TRP A 82 19.84 -13.54 29.50
CA TRP A 82 20.67 -14.65 29.95
C TRP A 82 20.57 -15.89 29.06
N LEU A 83 19.36 -16.30 28.65
CA LEU A 83 19.15 -17.46 27.77
C LEU A 83 19.80 -17.24 26.40
N VAL A 84 19.69 -16.03 25.84
CA VAL A 84 20.36 -15.65 24.59
C VAL A 84 21.88 -15.69 24.74
N GLU A 85 22.43 -15.19 25.84
CA GLU A 85 23.87 -15.27 26.14
C GLU A 85 24.38 -16.72 26.27
N LYS A 86 23.54 -17.62 26.76
CA LYS A 86 23.83 -19.06 26.84
C LYS A 86 23.64 -19.81 25.52
N GLY A 87 23.21 -19.12 24.46
CA GLY A 87 23.11 -19.66 23.11
C GLY A 87 21.78 -20.32 22.78
N ALA A 88 20.69 -19.98 23.49
CA ALA A 88 19.35 -20.42 23.12
C ALA A 88 18.97 -19.97 21.70
N ASP A 89 18.27 -20.81 20.95
CA ASP A 89 17.80 -20.48 19.61
C ASP A 89 16.71 -19.41 19.66
N LYS A 90 17.11 -18.17 19.35
CA LYS A 90 16.22 -17.00 19.26
C LYS A 90 15.14 -17.10 18.18
N ASN A 91 15.30 -18.02 17.22
CA ASN A 91 14.38 -18.24 16.10
C ASN A 91 13.64 -19.58 16.21
N ALA A 92 13.73 -20.26 17.35
CA ALA A 92 13.02 -21.52 17.57
C ALA A 92 11.52 -21.33 17.33
N ARG A 93 10.89 -22.28 16.62
CA ARG A 93 9.44 -22.25 16.36
C ARG A 93 8.73 -23.27 17.20
N ASN A 94 7.70 -22.83 17.92
CA ASN A 94 6.81 -23.72 18.67
C ASN A 94 5.78 -24.39 17.74
N LYS A 95 4.85 -25.18 18.31
CA LYS A 95 3.81 -25.90 17.55
C LYS A 95 2.89 -24.98 16.73
N ASP A 96 2.67 -23.76 17.22
CA ASP A 96 1.85 -22.74 16.57
C ASP A 96 2.65 -21.93 15.54
N GLY A 97 3.94 -22.24 15.34
CA GLY A 97 4.83 -21.53 14.43
C GLY A 97 5.42 -20.24 14.99
N ASN A 98 5.04 -19.84 16.21
CA ASN A 98 5.49 -18.63 16.87
C ASN A 98 6.96 -18.73 17.25
N THR A 99 7.69 -17.63 17.10
CA THR A 99 9.05 -17.46 17.64
C THR A 99 9.00 -16.86 19.05
N PRO A 100 10.13 -16.84 19.80
CA PRO A 100 10.19 -16.13 21.07
C PRO A 100 9.83 -14.64 20.96
N LEU A 101 10.12 -14.00 19.82
CA LEU A 101 9.74 -12.62 19.54
C LEU A 101 8.21 -12.48 19.43
N ASP A 102 7.54 -13.41 18.75
CA ASP A 102 6.09 -13.43 18.67
C ASP A 102 5.45 -13.70 20.04
N ALA A 103 6.07 -14.56 20.85
CA ALA A 103 5.62 -14.85 22.21
C ALA A 103 5.66 -13.61 23.13
N ALA A 104 6.65 -12.71 22.95
CA ALA A 104 6.74 -11.46 23.70
C ALA A 104 5.55 -10.53 23.42
N TYR A 105 5.10 -10.45 22.17
CA TYR A 105 3.96 -9.63 21.77
C TYR A 105 2.60 -10.34 21.89
N ALA A 106 2.59 -11.64 22.20
CA ALA A 106 1.37 -12.40 22.38
C ALA A 106 0.53 -11.87 23.55
N ARG A 107 -0.77 -11.67 23.30
CA ARG A 107 -1.78 -11.24 24.28
C ARG A 107 -1.47 -9.90 24.96
N MET A 108 -0.74 -8.97 24.32
CA MET A 108 -0.49 -7.62 24.91
C MET A 108 -1.77 -6.81 25.17
N GLU A 109 -2.85 -7.06 24.44
CA GLU A 109 -4.14 -6.38 24.60
C GLU A 109 -5.06 -7.04 25.64
N SER A 110 -4.59 -8.10 26.30
CA SER A 110 -5.38 -8.79 27.34
C SER A 110 -5.31 -8.08 28.69
N ASP A 111 -6.36 -8.21 29.47
CA ASP A 111 -6.46 -7.81 30.88
C ASP A 111 -5.75 -8.79 31.83
N GLU A 112 -5.10 -9.83 31.29
CA GLU A 112 -4.38 -10.86 32.03
C GLU A 112 -3.09 -10.35 32.69
N PHE A 113 -2.45 -9.33 32.10
CA PHE A 113 -1.15 -8.81 32.54
C PHE A 113 -1.28 -7.38 33.07
N ASP A 114 -0.62 -7.09 34.20
CA ASP A 114 -0.47 -5.72 34.70
C ASP A 114 0.38 -4.85 33.74
N GLY A 115 0.27 -3.53 33.89
CA GLY A 115 0.96 -2.57 33.02
C GLY A 115 2.48 -2.68 33.09
N ASP A 116 3.04 -3.09 34.23
CA ASP A 116 4.49 -3.26 34.40
C ASP A 116 4.99 -4.50 33.63
N THR A 117 4.21 -5.58 33.64
CA THR A 117 4.45 -6.81 32.89
C THR A 117 4.31 -6.57 31.39
N GLN A 118 3.31 -5.79 30.95
CA GLN A 118 3.19 -5.39 29.53
C GLN A 118 4.39 -4.56 29.07
N LYS A 119 4.90 -3.67 29.92
CA LYS A 119 6.12 -2.89 29.65
C LYS A 119 7.33 -3.81 29.55
N ALA A 120 7.49 -4.77 30.45
CA ALA A 120 8.57 -5.75 30.43
C ALA A 120 8.52 -6.65 29.17
N LYS A 121 7.32 -7.08 28.76
CA LYS A 121 7.09 -7.80 27.50
C LYS A 121 7.51 -6.98 26.28
N ARG A 122 7.21 -5.68 26.27
CA ARG A 122 7.66 -4.77 25.20
C ARG A 122 9.18 -4.66 25.16
N GLU A 123 9.84 -4.52 26.32
CA GLU A 123 11.30 -4.47 26.40
C GLU A 123 11.95 -5.78 25.89
N VAL A 124 11.38 -6.93 26.24
CA VAL A 124 11.81 -8.23 25.70
C VAL A 124 11.70 -8.23 24.17
N GLY A 125 10.57 -7.79 23.62
CA GLY A 125 10.36 -7.74 22.18
C GLY A 125 11.36 -6.83 21.47
N GLU A 126 11.60 -5.62 22.01
CA GLU A 126 12.60 -4.68 21.49
C GLU A 126 14.02 -5.26 21.54
N TYR A 127 14.36 -5.97 22.62
CA TYR A 127 15.66 -6.64 22.73
C TYR A 127 15.82 -7.76 21.69
N LEU A 128 14.83 -8.64 21.56
CA LEU A 128 14.85 -9.75 20.60
C LEU A 128 14.90 -9.23 19.14
N ASP A 129 14.18 -8.15 18.84
CA ASP A 129 14.24 -7.46 17.54
C ASP A 129 15.64 -6.87 17.29
N SER A 130 16.25 -6.25 18.31
CA SER A 130 17.59 -5.66 18.20
C SER A 130 18.71 -6.67 17.91
N ILE A 131 18.55 -7.92 18.34
CA ILE A 131 19.49 -9.01 18.05
C ILE A 131 19.14 -9.77 16.75
N GLY A 132 18.14 -9.30 16.00
CA GLY A 132 17.68 -9.89 14.74
C GLY A 132 16.97 -11.23 14.92
N ALA A 133 16.13 -11.38 15.95
CA ALA A 133 15.20 -12.50 16.02
C ALA A 133 14.12 -12.34 14.94
N GLU A 134 13.80 -13.43 14.24
CA GLU A 134 12.81 -13.42 13.17
C GLU A 134 11.40 -13.43 13.77
N LYS A 135 10.50 -12.66 13.17
CA LYS A 135 9.06 -12.80 13.41
C LYS A 135 8.54 -13.97 12.58
N ASN A 136 7.52 -14.66 13.07
CA ASN A 136 6.78 -15.58 12.21
C ASN A 136 5.97 -14.76 11.20
N GLU A 137 6.61 -14.36 10.12
CA GLU A 137 5.91 -13.85 8.95
C GLU A 137 5.29 -15.05 8.24
N ASP A 138 3.97 -15.18 8.30
CA ASP A 138 3.25 -16.06 7.39
C ASP A 138 3.72 -15.75 5.97
N PRO A 139 4.28 -16.72 5.21
CA PRO A 139 4.78 -16.49 3.85
C PRO A 139 3.70 -15.86 2.95
N TRP A 140 2.44 -16.11 3.30
CA TRP A 140 1.26 -15.57 2.64
C TRP A 140 1.03 -14.09 2.95
N PHE A 141 1.38 -13.53 4.11
CA PHE A 141 1.15 -12.11 4.41
C PHE A 141 2.10 -11.19 3.62
N GLY A 142 3.37 -11.59 3.46
CA GLY A 142 4.32 -10.90 2.58
C GLY A 142 3.95 -10.97 1.09
N LEU A 143 3.43 -12.13 0.65
CA LEU A 143 2.87 -12.28 -0.70
C LEU A 143 1.53 -11.55 -0.87
N LEU A 144 0.64 -11.53 0.11
CA LEU A 144 -0.69 -10.93 -0.01
C LEU A 144 -0.59 -9.40 -0.07
N CYS A 145 0.36 -8.78 0.62
CA CYS A 145 0.68 -7.35 0.46
C CYS A 145 1.36 -7.04 -0.90
N CYS A 146 2.21 -7.94 -1.40
CA CYS A 146 2.84 -7.79 -2.72
C CYS A 146 1.93 -8.10 -3.92
N PHE A 147 0.89 -8.94 -3.76
CA PHE A 147 -0.07 -9.26 -4.82
C PHE A 147 -1.36 -8.42 -4.75
N SER A 148 -1.66 -7.82 -3.59
CA SER A 148 -2.76 -6.86 -3.50
C SER A 148 -2.45 -5.49 -4.11
N CYS A 149 -1.19 -5.15 -4.46
CA CYS A 149 -0.85 -3.78 -4.85
C CYS A 149 -0.19 -3.48 -6.23
N PRO A 150 0.20 -4.45 -7.09
CA PRO A 150 0.43 -4.17 -8.51
C PRO A 150 -0.79 -4.54 -9.35
N ALA A 151 -1.54 -5.58 -8.98
CA ALA A 151 -2.74 -5.97 -9.71
C ALA A 151 -3.85 -4.93 -9.56
N LEU A 152 -4.06 -4.33 -8.39
CA LEU A 152 -5.01 -3.21 -8.22
C LEU A 152 -4.51 -1.92 -8.87
N PHE A 153 -3.20 -1.68 -8.94
CA PHE A 153 -2.67 -0.53 -9.66
C PHE A 153 -2.80 -0.69 -11.17
N ILE A 154 -2.49 -1.88 -11.70
CA ILE A 154 -2.67 -2.24 -13.11
C ILE A 154 -4.15 -2.33 -13.46
N PHE A 155 -4.98 -2.92 -12.60
CA PHE A 155 -6.44 -2.98 -12.78
C PHE A 155 -7.05 -1.59 -12.64
N GLY A 156 -6.51 -0.71 -11.79
CA GLY A 156 -6.91 0.70 -11.69
C GLY A 156 -6.54 1.50 -12.94
N ILE A 157 -5.33 1.29 -13.49
CA ILE A 157 -4.90 1.90 -14.76
C ILE A 157 -5.73 1.34 -15.93
N LEU A 158 -5.94 0.03 -15.99
CA LEU A 158 -6.77 -0.62 -17.00
C LEU A 158 -8.21 -0.15 -16.90
N TYR A 159 -8.78 -0.14 -15.70
CA TYR A 159 -10.12 0.37 -15.43
C TYR A 159 -10.22 1.83 -15.88
N ALA A 160 -9.31 2.72 -15.47
CA ALA A 160 -9.29 4.11 -15.94
C ALA A 160 -9.10 4.25 -17.46
N ALA A 161 -8.33 3.37 -18.09
CA ALA A 161 -8.12 3.36 -19.53
C ALA A 161 -9.34 2.86 -20.32
N PHE A 162 -10.12 1.93 -19.76
CA PHE A 162 -11.32 1.34 -20.35
C PHE A 162 -12.62 2.06 -20.00
N THR A 163 -12.68 2.74 -18.85
CA THR A 163 -13.83 3.56 -18.41
C THR A 163 -13.65 5.03 -18.75
N LYS A 164 -12.82 5.37 -19.75
CA LYS A 164 -12.72 6.76 -20.22
C LYS A 164 -14.13 7.30 -20.42
N PRO A 165 -14.50 8.41 -19.76
CA PRO A 165 -15.80 9.01 -20.02
C PRO A 165 -15.91 9.26 -21.51
N LYS A 166 -17.09 8.98 -22.09
CA LYS A 166 -17.34 9.27 -23.51
C LYS A 166 -16.94 10.73 -23.75
N PRO A 167 -16.26 11.04 -24.87
CA PRO A 167 -15.91 12.42 -25.19
C PRO A 167 -17.18 13.26 -25.12
N GLU A 168 -17.15 14.29 -24.28
CA GLU A 168 -18.29 15.18 -24.08
C GLU A 168 -18.65 15.79 -25.44
N GLU A 169 -19.89 15.60 -25.88
CA GLU A 169 -20.37 16.17 -27.14
C GLU A 169 -20.29 17.70 -27.03
N ILE A 170 -19.56 18.32 -27.96
CA ILE A 170 -19.41 19.78 -27.98
C ILE A 170 -20.74 20.36 -28.48
N PRO A 171 -21.46 21.14 -27.66
CA PRO A 171 -22.76 21.65 -28.06
C PRO A 171 -22.56 22.70 -29.15
N THR A 172 -23.33 22.61 -30.23
CA THR A 172 -23.26 23.55 -31.36
C THR A 172 -24.45 24.50 -31.28
N PRO A 173 -24.26 25.83 -31.43
CA PRO A 173 -25.38 26.77 -31.45
C PRO A 173 -26.30 26.48 -32.64
N SER A 174 -27.62 26.63 -32.46
CA SER A 174 -28.62 26.33 -33.49
C SER A 174 -28.58 27.30 -34.69
N LYS A 175 -27.98 28.47 -34.48
CA LYS A 175 -27.82 29.53 -35.48
C LYS A 175 -26.44 30.18 -35.37
N GLN A 176 -26.03 30.86 -36.44
CA GLN A 176 -24.77 31.60 -36.45
C GLN A 176 -24.89 32.85 -35.56
N ILE A 177 -23.98 32.96 -34.58
CA ILE A 177 -23.89 34.11 -33.66
C ILE A 177 -22.64 34.91 -34.03
N MET A 178 -22.79 36.22 -34.23
CA MET A 178 -21.65 37.10 -34.53
C MET A 178 -20.85 37.36 -33.25
N VAL A 179 -19.54 37.12 -33.27
CA VAL A 179 -18.69 37.29 -32.09
C VAL A 179 -17.61 38.32 -32.36
N THR A 180 -17.40 39.24 -31.42
CA THR A 180 -16.32 40.21 -31.51
C THR A 180 -15.75 40.53 -30.13
N THR A 181 -14.46 40.87 -30.10
CA THR A 181 -13.78 41.41 -28.92
C THR A 181 -14.07 42.90 -28.73
N SER A 182 -14.53 43.59 -29.78
CA SER A 182 -14.96 44.99 -29.73
C SER A 182 -16.30 45.13 -28.99
N PRO A 183 -16.56 46.25 -28.30
CA PRO A 183 -17.87 46.54 -27.73
C PRO A 183 -18.95 46.83 -28.80
N GLN A 184 -18.58 46.94 -30.08
CA GLN A 184 -19.48 47.29 -31.18
C GLN A 184 -19.14 46.52 -32.47
N ILE A 185 -20.15 46.26 -33.29
CA ILE A 185 -20.04 45.55 -34.58
C ILE A 185 -20.26 46.55 -35.71
N ALA A 186 -19.33 46.63 -36.67
CA ALA A 186 -19.41 47.56 -37.79
C ALA A 186 -20.66 47.28 -38.66
N GLY A 187 -21.40 48.33 -39.03
CA GLY A 187 -22.63 48.23 -39.82
C GLY A 187 -23.85 47.69 -39.08
N LYS A 188 -23.72 47.38 -37.78
CA LYS A 188 -24.80 46.83 -36.97
C LYS A 188 -25.07 47.70 -35.75
N LYS A 189 -26.35 47.89 -35.40
CA LYS A 189 -26.79 48.60 -34.19
C LYS A 189 -27.27 47.60 -33.15
N VAL A 190 -26.82 47.74 -31.90
CA VAL A 190 -27.35 46.98 -30.76
C VAL A 190 -28.75 47.50 -30.44
N VAL A 191 -29.76 46.64 -30.61
CA VAL A 191 -31.16 46.97 -30.31
C VAL A 191 -31.60 46.46 -28.94
N ARG A 192 -30.92 45.44 -28.42
CA ARG A 192 -31.19 44.89 -27.09
C ARG A 192 -29.95 44.27 -26.49
N THR A 193 -29.67 44.58 -25.23
CA THR A 193 -28.64 43.89 -24.43
C THR A 193 -29.32 42.79 -23.61
N ILE A 194 -28.81 41.57 -23.71
CA ILE A 194 -29.32 40.42 -22.95
C ILE A 194 -28.57 40.33 -21.62
N GLY A 195 -27.24 40.32 -21.67
CA GLY A 195 -26.41 40.26 -20.46
C GLY A 195 -25.16 39.42 -20.64
N LEU A 196 -24.53 39.07 -19.51
CA LEU A 196 -23.30 38.27 -19.47
C LEU A 196 -23.58 36.84 -19.94
N VAL A 197 -22.76 36.36 -20.87
CA VAL A 197 -22.66 34.94 -21.22
C VAL A 197 -21.26 34.42 -20.94
N ARG A 198 -21.16 33.15 -20.59
CA ARG A 198 -19.92 32.47 -20.21
C ARG A 198 -19.92 31.02 -20.65
N GLY A 199 -18.75 30.52 -21.02
CA GLY A 199 -18.48 29.11 -21.29
C GLY A 199 -17.19 28.69 -20.62
N ASN A 200 -17.23 27.57 -19.90
CA ASN A 200 -16.10 27.04 -19.15
C ASN A 200 -15.72 25.66 -19.71
N THR A 201 -14.43 25.37 -19.79
CA THR A 201 -13.92 24.01 -20.01
C THR A 201 -12.70 23.75 -19.13
N ILE A 202 -12.59 22.53 -18.63
CA ILE A 202 -11.44 22.04 -17.87
C ILE A 202 -10.93 20.81 -18.61
N ARG A 203 -9.68 20.88 -19.07
CA ARG A 203 -9.07 19.77 -19.80
C ARG A 203 -7.75 19.37 -19.17
N ALA A 204 -7.71 18.15 -18.65
CA ALA A 204 -6.50 17.56 -18.09
C ALA A 204 -5.60 16.99 -19.18
N ARG A 205 -4.29 17.11 -18.97
CA ARG A 205 -3.25 16.41 -19.75
C ARG A 205 -3.36 14.89 -19.56
N HIS A 206 -2.99 14.13 -20.60
CA HIS A 206 -3.03 12.66 -20.56
C HIS A 206 -1.66 12.09 -20.18
N LEU A 207 -1.52 11.71 -18.90
CA LEU A 207 -0.29 11.15 -18.27
C LEU A 207 0.51 10.17 -19.16
N GLY A 208 -0.13 9.30 -19.95
CA GLY A 208 0.58 8.31 -20.79
C GLY A 208 1.28 8.87 -22.03
N ARG A 209 0.81 9.98 -22.59
CA ARG A 209 1.44 10.64 -23.76
C ARG A 209 2.51 11.66 -23.32
N ASP A 210 2.48 12.06 -22.06
CA ASP A 210 3.31 13.12 -21.47
C ASP A 210 4.65 12.65 -20.89
N ILE A 211 4.87 11.34 -20.75
CA ILE A 211 6.19 10.81 -20.37
C ILE A 211 7.26 11.22 -21.39
N MET A 212 6.94 11.16 -22.70
CA MET A 212 7.81 11.66 -23.76
C MET A 212 7.93 13.19 -23.76
N ALA A 213 6.90 13.93 -23.33
CA ALA A 213 6.97 15.38 -23.22
C ALA A 213 7.88 15.83 -22.05
N GLY A 214 7.88 15.09 -20.94
CA GLY A 214 8.83 15.28 -19.84
C GLY A 214 10.28 15.08 -20.27
N LEU A 215 10.54 14.11 -21.15
CA LEU A 215 11.84 13.92 -21.80
C LEU A 215 12.22 15.09 -22.72
N ARG A 216 11.25 15.73 -23.40
CA ARG A 216 11.53 16.91 -24.27
C ARG A 216 11.88 18.17 -23.49
N ASN A 217 11.39 18.34 -22.25
CA ASN A 217 11.81 19.44 -21.38
C ASN A 217 13.29 19.33 -20.98
N LEU A 218 13.84 18.12 -20.94
CA LEU A 218 15.27 17.86 -20.70
C LEU A 218 16.14 18.16 -21.94
N VAL A 219 15.57 18.08 -23.15
CA VAL A 219 16.29 18.24 -24.43
C VAL A 219 16.03 19.61 -25.09
N GLY A 220 15.08 20.41 -24.57
CA GLY A 220 14.86 21.80 -24.97
C GLY A 220 14.10 21.95 -26.31
N GLY A 221 12.83 21.53 -26.35
CA GLY A 221 11.92 21.76 -27.48
C GLY A 221 10.64 22.52 -27.09
N GLU A 222 9.92 23.06 -28.08
CA GLU A 222 8.63 23.75 -27.87
C GLU A 222 7.55 22.80 -27.32
N VAL A 223 6.73 23.28 -26.38
CA VAL A 223 5.64 22.51 -25.77
C VAL A 223 4.40 22.53 -26.68
N THR A 224 4.52 21.96 -27.89
CA THR A 224 3.48 21.96 -28.93
C THR A 224 2.15 21.36 -28.48
N GLU A 225 2.19 20.28 -27.68
CA GLU A 225 0.99 19.62 -27.16
C GLU A 225 0.21 20.50 -26.16
N TYR A 226 0.90 21.32 -25.37
CA TYR A 226 0.23 22.26 -24.46
C TYR A 226 -0.46 23.39 -25.24
N GLY A 227 0.18 23.90 -26.29
CA GLY A 227 -0.44 24.87 -27.20
C GLY A 227 -1.70 24.33 -27.87
N LYS A 228 -1.68 23.08 -28.33
CA LYS A 228 -2.84 22.39 -28.90
C LYS A 228 -3.97 22.22 -27.88
N LEU A 229 -3.63 21.78 -26.67
CA LEU A 229 -4.61 21.62 -25.59
C LEU A 229 -5.28 22.97 -25.24
N LEU A 230 -4.51 24.06 -25.18
CA LEU A 230 -5.06 25.41 -24.98
C LEU A 230 -5.92 25.89 -26.14
N ALA A 231 -5.54 25.59 -27.39
CA ALA A 231 -6.35 25.92 -28.56
C ALA A 231 -7.70 25.20 -28.54
N GLU A 232 -7.70 23.89 -28.33
CA GLU A 232 -8.95 23.10 -28.24
C GLU A 232 -9.82 23.54 -27.06
N SER A 233 -9.20 23.91 -25.92
CA SER A 233 -9.94 24.43 -24.76
C SER A 233 -10.57 25.80 -25.03
N ARG A 234 -9.95 26.64 -25.86
CA ARG A 234 -10.54 27.93 -26.28
C ARG A 234 -11.79 27.72 -27.13
N GLU A 235 -11.72 26.86 -28.12
CA GLU A 235 -12.86 26.57 -28.99
C GLU A 235 -14.03 25.99 -28.19
N GLN A 236 -13.78 25.02 -27.31
CA GLN A 236 -14.84 24.43 -26.48
C GLN A 236 -15.47 25.44 -25.49
N ALA A 237 -14.67 26.31 -24.88
CA ALA A 237 -15.19 27.37 -24.02
C ALA A 237 -16.05 28.36 -24.82
N LEU A 238 -15.62 28.70 -26.03
CA LEU A 238 -16.37 29.56 -26.95
C LEU A 238 -17.70 28.92 -27.34
N ASP A 239 -17.71 27.66 -27.79
CA ASP A 239 -18.92 26.97 -28.22
C ASP A 239 -19.98 26.91 -27.11
N ARG A 240 -19.57 26.58 -25.87
CA ARG A 240 -20.46 26.58 -24.70
C ARG A 240 -21.05 27.97 -24.42
N MET A 241 -20.24 29.03 -24.55
CA MET A 241 -20.70 30.40 -24.39
C MET A 241 -21.71 30.78 -25.48
N LEU A 242 -21.48 30.37 -26.73
CA LEU A 242 -22.37 30.66 -27.85
C LEU A 242 -23.70 29.92 -27.73
N VAL A 243 -23.69 28.69 -27.25
CA VAL A 243 -24.93 27.94 -26.95
C VAL A 243 -25.75 28.68 -25.90
N GLN A 244 -25.12 29.14 -24.81
CA GLN A 244 -25.82 29.96 -23.83
C GLN A 244 -26.38 31.26 -24.44
N ALA A 245 -25.61 31.93 -25.31
CA ALA A 245 -26.10 33.13 -26.00
C ALA A 245 -27.28 32.81 -26.93
N ASP A 246 -27.27 31.66 -27.59
CA ASP A 246 -28.34 31.19 -28.46
C ASP A 246 -29.63 30.92 -27.69
N GLU A 247 -29.53 30.20 -26.57
CA GLU A 247 -30.64 29.88 -25.65
C GLU A 247 -31.31 31.16 -25.12
N LEU A 248 -30.54 32.22 -24.91
CA LEU A 248 -31.05 33.53 -24.50
C LEU A 248 -31.61 34.36 -25.67
N GLY A 249 -31.58 33.84 -26.88
CA GLY A 249 -32.10 34.51 -28.08
C GLY A 249 -31.20 35.63 -28.61
N ALA A 250 -29.90 35.60 -28.29
CA ALA A 250 -28.92 36.52 -28.86
C ALA A 250 -28.64 36.17 -30.33
N ASN A 251 -28.22 37.15 -31.12
CA ASN A 251 -27.63 36.92 -32.44
C ASN A 251 -26.18 37.44 -32.54
N ALA A 252 -25.68 38.07 -31.46
CA ALA A 252 -24.30 38.48 -31.36
C ALA A 252 -23.78 38.47 -29.91
N VAL A 253 -22.47 38.33 -29.76
CA VAL A 253 -21.72 38.51 -28.51
C VAL A 253 -20.63 39.55 -28.75
N ILE A 254 -20.63 40.60 -27.95
CA ILE A 254 -19.64 41.69 -27.98
C ILE A 254 -18.73 41.61 -26.75
N GLY A 255 -17.53 42.19 -26.85
CA GLY A 255 -16.57 42.21 -25.75
C GLY A 255 -16.11 40.82 -25.31
N LEU A 256 -15.95 39.88 -26.26
CA LEU A 256 -15.39 38.55 -25.96
C LEU A 256 -14.03 38.68 -25.28
N GLN A 257 -13.87 37.95 -24.18
CA GLN A 257 -12.61 37.76 -23.48
C GLN A 257 -12.41 36.29 -23.12
N PHE A 258 -11.14 35.88 -23.11
CA PHE A 258 -10.71 34.57 -22.60
C PHE A 258 -9.90 34.77 -21.34
N GLN A 259 -10.16 33.95 -20.32
CA GLN A 259 -9.40 33.88 -19.10
C GLN A 259 -8.95 32.44 -18.88
N THR A 260 -7.64 32.26 -18.75
CA THR A 260 -7.05 31.00 -18.30
C THR A 260 -7.02 30.96 -16.78
N SER A 261 -7.40 29.83 -16.20
CA SER A 261 -7.19 29.56 -14.76
C SER A 261 -6.35 28.29 -14.61
N VAL A 262 -5.49 28.24 -13.60
CA VAL A 262 -4.76 27.04 -13.22
C VAL A 262 -5.39 26.51 -11.94
N VAL A 263 -6.36 25.61 -12.06
CA VAL A 263 -6.99 24.95 -10.90
C VAL A 263 -6.26 23.67 -10.51
N MET A 264 -5.57 23.03 -11.46
CA MET A 264 -4.80 21.80 -11.22
C MET A 264 -3.53 21.77 -12.06
N GLU A 265 -2.40 21.39 -11.45
CA GLU A 265 -1.17 21.10 -12.18
C GLU A 265 -1.44 19.97 -13.16
N GLY A 266 -1.24 20.20 -14.46
CA GLY A 266 -1.65 19.20 -15.44
C GLY A 266 -2.83 19.60 -16.31
N ALA A 267 -3.67 20.55 -15.91
CA ALA A 267 -4.87 20.89 -16.65
C ALA A 267 -4.82 22.32 -17.19
N ALA A 268 -5.43 22.53 -18.35
CA ALA A 268 -5.82 23.87 -18.76
C ALA A 268 -7.31 24.06 -18.46
N GLU A 269 -7.62 25.11 -17.73
CA GLU A 269 -8.98 25.63 -17.65
C GLU A 269 -9.07 26.92 -18.47
N MET A 270 -10.10 26.98 -19.31
CA MET A 270 -10.40 28.13 -20.15
C MET A 270 -11.83 28.58 -19.90
N MET A 271 -11.98 29.87 -19.58
CA MET A 271 -13.27 30.55 -19.49
C MET A 271 -13.36 31.56 -20.62
N ALA A 272 -14.39 31.46 -21.45
CA ALA A 272 -14.79 32.49 -22.40
C ALA A 272 -15.97 33.26 -21.80
N PHE A 273 -15.97 34.59 -21.88
CA PHE A 273 -17.11 35.40 -21.47
C PHE A 273 -17.27 36.65 -22.35
N GLY A 274 -18.48 37.18 -22.40
CA GLY A 274 -18.83 38.36 -23.18
C GLY A 274 -20.24 38.83 -22.89
N THR A 275 -20.70 39.85 -23.63
CA THR A 275 -22.07 40.37 -23.50
C THR A 275 -22.90 39.93 -24.70
N ALA A 276 -23.93 39.13 -24.44
CA ALA A 276 -24.92 38.73 -25.42
C ALA A 276 -25.84 39.91 -25.76
N VAL A 277 -26.05 40.12 -27.06
CA VAL A 277 -26.84 41.22 -27.60
C VAL A 277 -27.68 40.76 -28.80
N VAL A 278 -28.71 41.54 -29.10
CA VAL A 278 -29.43 41.48 -30.36
C VAL A 278 -29.02 42.69 -31.19
N VAL A 279 -28.54 42.44 -32.41
CA VAL A 279 -28.13 43.46 -33.37
C VAL A 279 -28.98 43.41 -34.63
N GLN A 280 -29.10 44.56 -35.30
CA GLN A 280 -29.75 44.74 -36.59
C GLN A 280 -28.86 45.54 -37.54
N ASP A 281 -29.04 45.40 -38.85
CA ASP A 281 -28.36 46.25 -39.83
C ASP A 281 -28.71 47.72 -39.61
N THR A 282 -27.70 48.58 -39.71
CA THR A 282 -27.84 50.04 -39.55
C THR A 282 -28.25 50.70 -40.86
#